data_AF-A0A7V4J341-F1
#
_entry.id   AF-A0A7V4J341-F1
#
_cell.length_a   1.000
_cell.length_b   1.000
_cell.length_c   1.000
_cell.angle_alpha   90.00
_cell.angle_beta   90.00
_cell.angle_gamma   90.00
#
_symmetry.space_group_name_H-M   'P 1'
#
loop_
_entity.id
_entity.type
_entity.pdbx_description
1 polymer ?
#
loop_
_entity_poly.entity_id
_entity_poly.type
_entity_poly.pdbx_seq_one_letter_code
_entity_poly.pdbx_strand_id
1 'polypeptide(L)' 'MDLHCTDRVEPDLGQRTYVQFIIDERTGQITVNFIDSANGEVLKQIPPNQLQGIIEDYLASRRVNDRVAHD' A
#
# COMPACT_ATOMS: atom_id res chain seq x y z
N MET A 1 -1.13 -8.27 -47.49
CA MET A 1 -0.91 -9.67 -47.08
C MET A 1 0.60 -9.85 -47.18
N ASP A 2 1.39 -9.81 -46.10
CA ASP A 2 1.13 -10.23 -44.73
C ASP A 2 1.89 -9.32 -43.75
N LEU A 3 1.16 -8.80 -42.76
CA LEU A 3 1.72 -8.10 -41.62
C LEU A 3 2.05 -9.17 -40.57
N HIS A 4 3.30 -9.66 -40.56
CA HIS A 4 3.80 -10.43 -39.44
C HIS A 4 3.95 -9.50 -38.24
N CYS A 5 2.87 -9.33 -37.47
CA CYS A 5 2.97 -8.87 -36.10
C CYS A 5 3.74 -9.95 -35.34
N THR A 6 5.06 -9.77 -35.24
CA THR A 6 5.85 -10.48 -34.26
C THR A 6 5.21 -10.19 -32.91
N ASP A 7 4.83 -11.28 -32.26
CA ASP A 7 4.40 -11.35 -30.88
C ASP A 7 5.46 -10.65 -30.04
N ARG A 8 5.31 -9.34 -29.86
CA ARG A 8 5.99 -8.61 -28.81
C ARG A 8 5.35 -9.14 -27.56
N VAL A 9 5.96 -10.17 -27.00
CA VAL A 9 5.89 -10.45 -25.57
C VAL A 9 6.35 -9.16 -24.90
N GLU A 10 5.40 -8.28 -24.61
CA GLU A 10 5.63 -7.15 -23.74
C GLU A 10 6.21 -7.74 -22.46
N PRO A 11 7.35 -7.23 -21.96
CA PRO A 11 7.78 -7.61 -20.63
C PRO A 11 6.63 -7.26 -19.69
N ASP A 12 6.19 -8.23 -18.89
CA ASP A 12 5.16 -8.08 -17.86
C ASP A 12 5.56 -6.91 -16.93
N LEU A 13 5.11 -5.71 -17.29
CA LEU A 13 5.54 -4.46 -16.70
C LEU A 13 4.69 -4.20 -15.45
N GLY A 14 4.94 -5.01 -14.43
CA GLY A 14 4.76 -4.66 -13.02
C GLY A 14 3.32 -4.39 -12.60
N GLN A 15 2.78 -5.27 -11.75
CA GLN A 15 1.66 -4.96 -10.86
C GLN A 15 2.01 -3.73 -9.99
N ARG A 16 1.80 -2.53 -10.51
CA ARG A 16 1.99 -1.28 -9.78
C ARG A 16 0.82 -1.17 -8.83
N THR A 17 1.01 -1.57 -7.58
CA THR A 17 0.03 -1.28 -6.53
C THR A 17 0.17 0.17 -6.13
N TYR A 18 -0.93 0.92 -6.01
CA TYR A 18 -0.93 2.24 -5.37
C TYR A 18 -1.72 2.21 -4.07
N VAL A 19 -1.42 3.17 -3.19
CA VAL A 19 -2.06 3.29 -1.89
C VAL A 19 -3.06 4.44 -1.94
N GLN A 20 -4.30 4.18 -1.51
CA GLN A 20 -5.35 5.18 -1.36
C GLN A 20 -5.70 5.32 0.13
N PHE A 21 -5.82 6.58 0.58
CA PHE A 21 -6.28 6.93 1.92
C PHE A 21 -7.68 7.50 1.82
N ILE A 22 -8.63 6.90 2.52
CA ILE A 22 -10.00 7.39 2.65
C ILE A 22 -10.16 7.90 4.07
N ILE A 23 -10.53 9.17 4.21
CA ILE A 23 -10.72 9.82 5.50
C ILE A 23 -12.22 10.09 5.67
N ASP A 24 -12.80 9.58 6.75
CA ASP A 24 -14.13 9.98 7.19
C ASP A 24 -14.01 11.35 7.87
N GLU A 25 -14.49 12.41 7.22
CA GLU A 25 -14.32 13.79 7.72
C GLU A 25 -15.08 14.08 9.02
N ARG A 26 -16.10 13.28 9.36
CA ARG A 26 -16.90 13.46 10.57
C ARG A 26 -16.18 12.89 11.79
N THR A 27 -15.49 11.77 11.63
CA THR A 27 -14.87 11.00 12.72
C THR A 27 -13.35 11.08 12.72
N GLY A 28 -12.74 11.54 11.61
CA GLY A 28 -11.31 11.53 11.38
C GLY A 28 -10.72 10.14 11.13
N GLN A 29 -11.55 9.10 11.00
CA GLN A 29 -11.07 7.73 10.81
C GLN A 29 -10.47 7.54 9.40
N ILE A 30 -9.36 6.82 9.32
CA ILE A 30 -8.63 6.58 8.07
C ILE A 30 -8.70 5.10 7.70
N THR A 31 -9.11 4.84 6.47
CA THR A 31 -9.00 3.53 5.82
C THR A 31 -7.90 3.59 4.76
N VAL A 32 -7.06 2.56 4.69
CA VAL A 32 -5.98 2.46 3.70
C VAL A 32 -6.25 1.30 2.75
N ASN A 33 -6.30 1.59 1.45
CA ASN A 33 -6.49 0.59 0.40
C ASN A 33 -5.20 0.44 -0.41
N PHE A 34 -4.86 -0.81 -0.72
CA PHE A 34 -3.85 -1.18 -1.70
C PHE A 34 -4.58 -1.62 -2.96
N ILE A 35 -4.40 -0.87 -4.03
CA ILE A 35 -5.20 -1.00 -5.24
C ILE A 35 -4.30 -1.42 -6.39
N ASP A 36 -4.71 -2.44 -7.12
CA ASP A 36 -4.10 -2.82 -8.38
C ASP A 36 -4.33 -1.71 -9.42
N SER A 37 -3.26 -1.12 -9.94
CA SER A 37 -3.39 -0.01 -10.90
C SER A 37 -3.88 -0.42 -12.29
N ALA A 38 -3.82 -1.71 -12.65
CA ALA A 38 -4.24 -2.19 -13.95
C ALA A 38 -5.76 -2.32 -14.05
N ASN A 39 -6.41 -2.79 -12.99
CA ASN A 39 -7.86 -3.06 -13.00
C ASN A 39 -8.67 -2.28 -11.95
N GLY A 40 -8.01 -1.55 -11.03
CA GLY A 40 -8.67 -0.79 -9.97
C GLY A 40 -9.19 -1.64 -8.80
N GLU A 41 -8.82 -2.92 -8.74
CA GLU A 41 -9.25 -3.85 -7.70
C GLU A 41 -8.55 -3.54 -6.37
N VAL A 42 -9.32 -3.55 -5.27
CA VAL A 42 -8.75 -3.45 -3.93
C VAL A 42 -8.16 -4.80 -3.54
N LEU A 43 -6.83 -4.90 -3.58
CA LEU A 43 -6.08 -6.10 -3.20
C LEU A 43 -6.05 -6.31 -1.70
N LYS A 44 -6.00 -5.20 -0.93
CA LYS A 44 -5.99 -5.22 0.53
C LYS A 44 -6.56 -3.93 1.10
N GLN A 45 -7.32 -4.05 2.18
CA GLN A 45 -7.82 -2.93 2.95
C GLN A 45 -7.35 -3.03 4.40
N ILE A 46 -6.88 -1.93 4.96
CA ILE A 46 -6.58 -1.76 6.38
C ILE A 46 -7.69 -0.87 6.97
N PRO A 47 -8.60 -1.42 7.79
CA PRO A 47 -9.63 -0.64 8.45
C PRO A 47 -9.06 0.22 9.60
N PRO A 48 -9.78 1.26 10.05
CA PRO A 48 -9.28 2.21 11.05
C PRO A 48 -8.82 1.56 12.35
N ASN A 49 -9.54 0.53 12.83
CA ASN A 49 -9.22 -0.17 14.07
C ASN A 49 -7.91 -0.99 14.00
N GLN A 50 -7.50 -1.42 12.81
CA GLN A 50 -6.22 -2.10 12.60
C GLN A 50 -5.10 -1.11 12.35
N LEU A 51 -5.39 0.00 11.66
CA LEU A 51 -4.40 1.04 11.37
C LEU A 51 -3.80 1.63 12.63
N GLN A 52 -4.61 1.86 13.66
CA GLN A 52 -4.15 2.37 14.95
C GLN A 52 -3.07 1.48 15.57
N GLY A 53 -3.30 0.17 15.67
CA GLY A 53 -2.32 -0.76 16.24
C GLY A 53 -1.01 -0.80 15.44
N ILE A 54 -1.07 -0.76 14.11
CA ILE A 54 0.13 -0.73 13.25
C ILE A 54 0.98 0.51 13.53
N ILE A 55 0.34 1.68 13.70
CA ILE A 55 1.04 2.93 14.00
C ILE A 55 1.67 2.88 15.40
N GLU A 56 0.93 2.40 16.39
CA GLU A 56 1.42 2.28 17.77
C GLU A 56 2.63 1.34 17.86
N ASP A 57 2.56 0.18 17.20
CA ASP A 57 3.67 -0.78 17.12
C ASP A 57 4.91 -0.19 16.42
N TYR A 58 4.69 0.55 15.33
CA TYR A 58 5.77 1.24 14.62
C TYR A 58 6.46 2.28 15.51
N LEU A 59 5.69 3.09 16.23
CA LEU A 59 6.23 4.10 17.14
C LEU A 59 6.94 3.46 18.34
N ALA A 60 6.40 2.36 18.88
CA ALA A 60 7.02 1.61 19.96
C ALA A 60 8.37 1.01 19.55
N SER A 61 8.46 0.39 18.36
CA SER A 61 9.71 -0.18 17.84
C SER A 61 10.81 0.87 17.62
N ARG A 62 10.44 2.10 17.21
CA ARG A 62 11.37 3.22 17.08
C ARG A 62 11.93 3.72 18.42
N ARG A 63 11.09 3.82 19.45
CA ARG A 63 11.51 4.26 20.80
C ARG A 63 12.53 3.32 21.45
N VAL A 64 12.51 2.03 21.11
CA VAL A 64 13.50 1.07 21.60
C VAL A 64 14.87 1.32 20.95
N ASN A 65 14.91 1.62 19.66
CA ASN A 65 16.18 1.88 18.96
C ASN A 65 16.90 3.14 19.45
N ASP A 66 16.18 4.19 19.85
CA ASP A 66 16.79 5.40 20.41
C ASP A 66 17.43 5.18 21.79
N ARG A 67 16.98 4.17 22.56
CA ARG A 67 17.61 3.82 23.86
C ARG A 67 18.88 2.99 23.69
N VAL A 68 18.98 2.18 22.63
CA VAL A 68 20.17 1.36 22.35
C VAL A 68 21.32 2.18 21.76
N ALA A 69 21.03 3.30 21.10
CA ALA A 69 22.05 4.20 20.54
C ALA A 69 22.70 5.16 21.56
N HIS A 70 22.39 5.02 22.86
CA HIS A 70 22.89 5.89 23.94
C HIS A 70 23.51 5.12 25.12
N ASP A 71 23.73 3.81 24.99
CA ASP A 71 24.54 3.00 25.92
C ASP A 71 25.87 2.58 25.25
#